data_AF-A0A946TFA8-F1
#
_entry.id   AF-A0A946TFA8-F1
#
_cell.length_a   1.000
_cell.length_b   1.000
_cell.length_c   1.000
_cell.angle_alpha   90.00
_cell.angle_beta   90.00
_cell.angle_gamma   90.00
#
_symmetry.space_group_name_H-M   'P 1'
#
loop_
_entity.id
_entity.type
_entity.pdbx_description
1 polymer ?
#
loop_
_entity_poly.entity_id
_entity_poly.type
_entity_poly.pdbx_seq_one_letter_code
_entity_poly.pdbx_strand_id
1 'polypeptide(L)'
;MANELFQAHGLIRYSFGFDRAVRRAGQCDYQARRITLSKHFVVTSSIEQVQQVLLHEIAHALAGQQAGHGKIWKQKATEIGYRHEKLDGKEVAKNSAKYVGLCPGSHEHYRMRKPTRALSCKLCSPRFSANHLISWQES
;
A
#
# COMPACT_ATOMS: atom_id res chain seq x y z
N MET A 1 -11.38 16.58 2.05
CA MET A 1 -10.72 15.73 1.02
C MET A 1 -11.53 14.50 0.59
N ALA A 2 -11.61 13.39 1.35
CA ALA A 2 -12.16 12.14 0.80
C ALA A 2 -13.63 12.24 0.36
N ASN A 3 -14.48 12.81 1.21
CA ASN A 3 -15.89 13.02 0.90
C ASN A 3 -16.08 13.96 -0.32
N GLU A 4 -15.26 15.01 -0.45
CA GLU A 4 -15.30 15.93 -1.58
C GLU A 4 -14.99 15.20 -2.90
N LEU A 5 -13.95 14.36 -2.91
CA LEU A 5 -13.61 13.58 -4.10
C LEU A 5 -14.69 12.55 -4.46
N PHE A 6 -15.33 11.93 -3.47
CA PHE A 6 -16.41 10.98 -3.73
C PHE A 6 -17.62 11.68 -4.34
N GLN A 7 -17.96 12.87 -3.83
CA GLN A 7 -19.03 13.69 -4.39
C GLN A 7 -18.69 14.14 -5.82
N ALA A 8 -17.47 14.67 -6.03
CA ALA A 8 -17.01 15.13 -7.33
C ALA A 8 -17.02 14.04 -8.41
N HIS A 9 -16.87 12.78 -8.02
CA HIS A 9 -16.85 11.63 -8.94
C HIS A 9 -18.10 10.74 -8.85
N GLY A 10 -19.18 11.20 -8.20
CA GLY A 10 -20.46 10.48 -8.18
C GLY A 10 -20.48 9.19 -7.34
N LEU A 11 -19.52 8.97 -6.45
CA LEU A 11 -19.43 7.81 -5.56
C LEU A 11 -20.27 7.98 -4.28
N ILE A 12 -21.52 8.41 -4.43
CA ILE A 12 -22.43 8.75 -3.33
C ILE A 12 -22.77 7.53 -2.45
N ARG A 13 -22.68 6.32 -3.01
CA ARG A 13 -22.95 5.05 -2.30
C ARG A 13 -21.70 4.41 -1.69
N TYR A 14 -20.52 5.01 -1.88
CA TYR A 14 -19.30 4.51 -1.28
C TYR A 14 -19.03 5.19 0.06
N SER A 15 -18.56 4.42 1.03
CA SER A 15 -18.06 4.94 2.30
C SER A 15 -16.54 5.01 2.30
N PHE A 16 -16.00 5.96 3.07
CA PHE A 16 -14.56 6.07 3.31
C PHE A 16 -14.20 5.57 4.71
N GLY A 17 -13.00 5.02 4.87
CA GLY A 17 -12.44 4.79 6.20
C GLY A 17 -10.95 4.51 6.17
N PHE A 18 -10.42 4.15 7.34
CA PHE A 18 -9.04 3.70 7.46
C PHE A 18 -8.96 2.25 7.89
N ASP A 19 -7.93 1.56 7.40
CA ASP A 19 -7.55 0.22 7.84
C ASP A 19 -6.13 0.20 8.42
N ARG A 20 -5.66 -0.98 8.84
CA ARG A 20 -4.32 -1.19 9.40
C ARG A 20 -3.42 -1.98 8.45
N ALA A 21 -3.63 -1.88 7.14
CA ALA A 21 -2.80 -2.58 6.16
C ALA A 21 -1.37 -2.05 6.17
N VAL A 22 -0.40 -2.94 5.99
CA VAL A 22 1.05 -2.62 6.13
C VAL A 22 1.84 -2.84 4.83
N ARG A 23 1.16 -3.29 3.78
CA ARG A 23 1.74 -3.61 2.46
C ARG A 23 1.00 -2.97 1.29
N ARG A 24 -0.14 -2.32 1.56
CA ARG A 24 -0.93 -1.61 0.56
C ARG A 24 -1.34 -0.26 1.15
N ALA A 25 -1.36 0.76 0.30
CA ALA A 25 -1.71 2.12 0.69
C ALA A 25 -3.23 2.34 0.72
N GLY A 26 -3.96 1.69 -0.19
CA GLY A 26 -5.42 1.76 -0.30
C GLY A 26 -6.08 0.42 -0.61
N GLN A 27 -7.42 0.41 -0.63
CA GLN A 27 -8.24 -0.66 -1.17
C GLN A 27 -9.64 -0.15 -1.52
N CYS A 28 -10.16 -0.59 -2.65
CA CYS A 28 -11.57 -0.54 -3.01
C CYS A 28 -12.24 -1.91 -2.73
N ASP A 29 -13.22 -1.91 -1.83
CA ASP A 29 -14.11 -3.04 -1.55
C ASP A 29 -15.44 -2.83 -2.28
N TYR A 30 -15.66 -3.61 -3.34
CA TYR A 30 -16.83 -3.55 -4.19
C TYR A 30 -18.11 -4.06 -3.50
N GLN A 31 -17.99 -5.03 -2.61
CA GLN A 31 -19.14 -5.65 -1.94
C GLN A 31 -19.67 -4.73 -0.84
N ALA A 32 -18.78 -4.21 -0.01
CA ALA A 32 -19.13 -3.25 1.04
C ALA A 32 -19.34 -1.82 0.51
N ARG A 33 -19.00 -1.57 -0.77
CA ARG A 33 -18.90 -0.23 -1.38
C ARG A 33 -18.12 0.70 -0.46
N ARG A 34 -16.89 0.31 -0.16
CA ARG A 34 -16.04 1.00 0.80
C ARG A 34 -14.65 1.15 0.23
N ILE A 35 -14.11 2.36 0.34
CA ILE A 35 -12.70 2.61 0.05
C ILE A 35 -11.98 2.88 1.37
N THR A 36 -10.85 2.20 1.59
CA THR A 36 -10.01 2.43 2.76
C THR A 36 -8.60 2.84 2.37
N LEU A 37 -7.99 3.67 3.22
CA LEU A 37 -6.55 3.91 3.20
C LEU A 37 -5.89 3.32 4.44
N SER A 38 -4.64 2.90 4.31
CA SER A 38 -3.84 2.46 5.45
C SER A 38 -3.53 3.64 6.37
N LYS A 39 -3.81 3.50 7.67
CA LYS A 39 -3.38 4.49 8.67
C LYS A 39 -1.87 4.72 8.65
N HIS A 40 -1.09 3.66 8.44
CA HIS A 40 0.36 3.76 8.44
C HIS A 40 0.84 4.59 7.25
N PHE A 41 0.28 4.33 6.06
CA PHE A 41 0.58 5.11 4.87
C PHE A 41 0.24 6.60 5.07
N VAL A 42 -0.98 6.90 5.52
CA VAL A 42 -1.47 8.28 5.67
C VAL A 42 -0.62 9.10 6.64
N VAL A 43 -0.12 8.51 7.72
CA VAL A 43 0.73 9.20 8.71
C VAL A 43 2.11 9.55 8.14
N THR A 44 2.60 8.81 7.15
CA THR A 44 3.97 8.92 6.64
C THR A 44 4.06 9.54 5.25
N SER A 45 2.94 10.02 4.71
CA SER A 45 2.84 10.47 3.33
C SER A 45 2.36 11.92 3.23
N SER A 46 2.78 12.61 2.18
CA SER A 46 2.27 13.95 1.89
C SER A 46 0.78 13.89 1.55
N ILE A 47 0.09 15.03 1.69
CA ILE A 47 -1.32 15.14 1.30
C ILE A 47 -1.50 14.79 -0.18
N GLU A 48 -0.57 15.18 -1.06
CA GLU A 48 -0.68 14.84 -2.49
C GLU A 48 -0.56 13.33 -2.71
N GLN A 49 0.35 12.65 -2.00
CA GLN A 49 0.46 11.19 -2.09
C GLN A 49 -0.83 10.52 -1.61
N VAL A 50 -1.40 10.96 -0.48
CA VAL A 50 -2.68 10.44 0.03
C VAL A 50 -3.81 10.65 -0.99
N GLN A 51 -3.87 11.83 -1.61
CA GLN A 51 -4.83 12.13 -2.66
C GLN A 51 -4.65 11.20 -3.87
N GLN A 52 -3.41 10.96 -4.32
CA GLN A 52 -3.14 10.08 -5.46
C GLN A 52 -3.56 8.62 -5.19
N VAL A 53 -3.33 8.10 -3.98
CA VAL A 53 -3.85 6.77 -3.62
C VAL A 53 -5.37 6.77 -3.59
N LEU A 54 -5.98 7.83 -3.07
CA LEU A 54 -7.44 7.89 -3.05
C LEU A 54 -8.03 7.93 -4.46
N LEU A 55 -7.44 8.70 -5.38
CA LEU A 55 -7.82 8.71 -6.80
C LEU A 55 -7.64 7.32 -7.45
N HIS A 56 -6.58 6.58 -7.11
CA HIS A 56 -6.39 5.20 -7.55
C HIS A 56 -7.58 4.31 -7.17
N GLU A 57 -8.01 4.36 -5.91
CA GLU A 57 -9.12 3.53 -5.42
C GLU A 57 -10.49 4.01 -5.95
N ILE A 58 -10.67 5.32 -6.14
CA ILE A 58 -11.86 5.89 -6.80
C ILE A 58 -11.95 5.39 -8.25
N ALA A 59 -10.84 5.37 -8.99
CA ALA A 59 -10.80 4.85 -10.35
C ALA A 59 -11.24 3.38 -10.41
N HIS A 60 -10.86 2.56 -9.42
CA HIS A 60 -11.35 1.18 -9.28
C HIS A 60 -12.86 1.12 -9.09
N ALA A 61 -13.41 1.96 -8.21
CA ALA A 61 -14.84 2.02 -7.97
C ALA A 61 -15.63 2.45 -9.23
N LEU A 62 -15.08 3.37 -10.04
CA LEU A 62 -15.68 3.84 -11.29
C LEU A 62 -15.58 2.82 -12.43
N ALA A 63 -14.45 2.11 -12.54
CA ALA A 63 -14.20 1.16 -13.62
C ALA A 63 -14.85 -0.21 -13.40
N GLY A 64 -15.10 -0.57 -12.12
CA GLY A 64 -15.64 -1.85 -11.73
C GLY A 64 -14.58 -2.95 -11.60
N GLN A 65 -14.90 -3.99 -10.81
CA GLN A 65 -13.95 -5.03 -10.39
C GLN A 65 -13.30 -5.78 -11.55
N GLN A 66 -14.06 -6.07 -12.61
CA GLN A 66 -13.57 -6.83 -13.76
C GLN A 66 -12.53 -6.06 -14.59
N ALA A 67 -12.48 -4.72 -14.46
CA ALA A 67 -11.53 -3.92 -15.22
C ALA A 67 -10.09 -4.10 -14.74
N GLY A 68 -9.87 -4.44 -13.46
CA GLY A 68 -8.55 -4.42 -12.83
C GLY A 68 -7.80 -3.11 -13.13
N HIS A 69 -6.51 -3.17 -13.44
CA HIS A 69 -5.74 -2.02 -13.97
C HIS A 69 -5.75 -1.94 -15.51
N GLY A 70 -6.81 -2.46 -16.15
CA GLY A 70 -6.99 -2.51 -17.60
C GLY A 70 -7.33 -1.17 -18.25
N LYS A 71 -7.69 -1.20 -19.54
CA LYS A 71 -7.91 0.02 -20.36
C LYS A 71 -8.96 0.95 -19.76
N ILE A 72 -10.10 0.40 -19.29
CA ILE A 72 -11.20 1.17 -18.68
C ILE A 72 -10.72 1.88 -17.41
N TRP A 73 -10.02 1.16 -16.53
CA TRP A 73 -9.46 1.75 -15.31
C TRP A 73 -8.46 2.85 -15.61
N LYS A 74 -7.53 2.62 -16.56
CA LYS A 74 -6.53 3.63 -16.94
C LYS A 74 -7.19 4.91 -17.45
N GLN A 75 -8.22 4.75 -18.28
CA GLN A 75 -9.00 5.89 -18.78
C GLN A 75 -9.65 6.66 -17.62
N LYS A 76 -10.38 5.97 -16.73
CA LYS A 76 -11.01 6.62 -15.57
C LYS A 76 -10.01 7.28 -14.64
N ALA A 77 -8.90 6.61 -14.36
CA ALA A 77 -7.83 7.13 -13.52
C ALA A 77 -7.25 8.44 -14.11
N THR A 78 -6.98 8.48 -15.41
CA THR A 78 -6.52 9.71 -16.09
C THR A 78 -7.57 10.81 -16.06
N GLU A 79 -8.85 10.49 -16.33
CA GLU A 79 -9.96 11.45 -16.32
C GLU A 79 -10.10 12.17 -14.97
N ILE A 80 -9.80 11.49 -13.86
CA ILE A 80 -9.91 12.05 -12.50
C ILE A 80 -8.59 12.61 -11.95
N GLY A 81 -7.54 12.69 -12.78
CA GLY A 81 -6.26 13.30 -12.38
C GLY A 81 -5.30 12.39 -11.60
N TYR A 82 -5.47 11.06 -11.66
CA TYR A 82 -4.44 10.14 -11.18
C TYR A 82 -3.22 10.18 -12.10
N ARG A 83 -2.03 10.38 -11.53
CA ARG A 83 -0.79 10.63 -12.27
C ARG A 83 -0.08 9.36 -12.74
N HIS A 84 -0.59 8.16 -12.43
CA HIS A 84 0.05 6.88 -12.76
C HIS A 84 1.45 6.70 -12.17
N GLU A 85 1.73 7.41 -11.07
CA GLU A 85 2.97 7.26 -10.32
C GLU A 85 2.99 5.88 -9.63
N LYS A 86 4.16 5.23 -9.65
CA LYS A 86 4.33 3.98 -8.91
C LYS A 86 4.38 4.29 -7.43
N LEU A 87 3.42 3.74 -6.69
CA LEU A 87 3.51 3.61 -5.24
C LEU A 87 4.37 2.37 -4.96
N ASP A 88 5.60 2.59 -4.49
CA ASP A 88 6.45 1.47 -4.09
C ASP A 88 5.93 0.88 -2.76
N GLY A 89 5.38 -0.34 -2.83
CA GLY A 89 4.96 -1.07 -1.63
C GLY A 89 6.09 -1.32 -0.64
N LYS A 90 7.36 -1.29 -1.09
CA LYS A 90 8.52 -1.33 -0.18
C LYS A 90 8.64 -0.06 0.63
N GLU A 91 8.44 1.12 0.03
CA GLU A 91 8.44 2.40 0.76
C GLU A 91 7.28 2.46 1.76
N VAL A 92 6.10 1.97 1.38
CA VAL A 92 4.98 1.81 2.34
C VAL A 92 5.37 0.90 3.51
N ALA A 93 5.98 -0.26 3.22
CA ALA A 93 6.40 -1.20 4.25
C ALA A 93 7.52 -0.65 5.14
N LYS A 94 8.47 0.09 4.56
CA LYS A 94 9.56 0.77 5.24
C LYS A 94 9.03 1.81 6.22
N ASN A 95 8.21 2.75 5.73
CA ASN A 95 7.64 3.83 6.54
C ASN A 95 6.73 3.33 7.66
N SER A 96 6.12 2.16 7.47
CA SER A 96 5.24 1.58 8.47
C SER A 96 6.00 0.74 9.52
N ALA A 97 7.17 0.19 9.19
CA ALA A 97 7.78 -0.87 9.99
C ALA A 97 8.44 -0.37 11.29
N LYS A 98 8.12 -1.07 12.38
CA LYS A 98 8.80 -0.88 13.68
C LYS A 98 10.17 -1.55 13.76
N TYR A 99 10.42 -2.56 12.93
CA TYR A 99 11.67 -3.31 12.94
C TYR A 99 12.25 -3.37 11.54
N VAL A 100 13.52 -3.00 11.44
CA VAL A 100 14.33 -3.11 10.23
C VAL A 100 15.34 -4.23 10.42
N GLY A 101 15.38 -5.14 9.46
CA GLY A 101 16.25 -6.29 9.42
C GLY A 101 17.28 -6.16 8.30
N LEU A 102 18.56 -6.39 8.58
CA LEU A 102 19.63 -6.39 7.58
C LEU A 102 20.30 -7.77 7.54
N CYS A 103 20.48 -8.32 6.35
CA CYS A 103 21.27 -9.55 6.14
C CYS A 103 22.70 -9.23 5.67
N PRO A 104 23.66 -10.18 5.74
CA PRO A 104 25.03 -9.98 5.26
C PRO A 104 25.16 -9.58 3.79
N GLY A 105 24.16 -9.89 2.96
CA GLY A 105 24.08 -9.44 1.56
C GLY A 105 23.47 -8.05 1.38
N SER A 106 23.38 -7.23 2.44
CA SER A 106 22.86 -5.85 2.42
C SER A 106 21.39 -5.69 2.00
N HIS A 107 20.59 -6.75 2.04
CA HIS A 107 19.14 -6.65 1.84
C HIS A 107 18.43 -6.17 3.10
N GLU A 108 17.57 -5.17 2.95
CA GLU A 108 16.68 -4.68 4.00
C GLU A 108 15.36 -5.46 4.05
N HIS A 109 14.88 -5.69 5.26
CA HIS A 109 13.65 -6.39 5.56
C HIS A 109 12.84 -5.62 6.58
N TYR A 110 11.55 -5.40 6.29
CA TYR A 110 10.69 -4.61 7.16
C TYR A 110 9.66 -5.49 7.87
N ARG A 111 9.50 -5.28 9.19
CA ARG A 111 8.55 -6.01 10.04
C ARG A 111 7.86 -5.08 11.04
N MET A 112 6.62 -5.38 11.36
CA MET A 112 5.87 -4.70 12.42
C MET A 112 6.17 -5.21 13.84
N ARG A 113 6.69 -6.42 13.93
CA ARG A 113 6.98 -7.10 15.20
C ARG A 113 8.33 -7.78 15.08
N LYS A 114 9.09 -7.78 16.16
CA LYS A 114 10.34 -8.53 16.25
C LYS A 114 10.05 -10.02 16.01
N PRO A 115 10.77 -10.69 15.09
CA PRO A 115 10.64 -12.12 14.92
C PRO A 115 11.01 -12.87 16.20
N THR A 116 10.24 -13.90 16.55
CA THR A 116 10.53 -14.78 17.70
C THR A 116 11.51 -15.90 17.35
N ARG A 117 11.76 -16.12 16.06
CA ARG A 117 12.72 -17.11 15.54
C ARG A 117 13.73 -16.43 14.64
N ALA A 118 14.93 -17.00 14.58
CA ALA A 118 15.94 -16.58 13.61
C ALA A 118 15.39 -16.73 12.19
N LEU A 119 15.51 -15.67 11.39
CA LEU A 119 15.12 -15.66 9.98
C LEU A 119 16.36 -15.46 9.12
N SER A 120 16.42 -16.10 7.96
CA SER A 120 17.46 -15.86 6.96
C SER A 120 16.89 -15.22 5.70
N CYS A 121 17.73 -14.50 4.97
CA CYS A 121 17.33 -13.77 3.78
C CYS A 121 17.01 -14.70 2.60
N LYS A 122 15.76 -14.64 2.13
CA LYS A 122 15.29 -15.40 0.96
C LYS A 122 15.85 -14.90 -0.38
N LEU A 123 16.33 -13.66 -0.43
CA LEU A 123 16.98 -13.10 -1.62
C LEU A 123 18.42 -13.63 -1.76
N CYS A 124 19.10 -13.89 -0.63
CA CYS A 124 20.43 -14.51 -0.64
C CYS A 124 20.36 -16.03 -0.89
N SER A 125 19.37 -16.72 -0.30
CA SER A 125 19.15 -18.14 -0.56
C SER A 125 17.68 -18.52 -0.39
N PRO A 126 17.11 -19.33 -1.29
CA PRO A 126 15.71 -19.75 -1.18
C PRO A 126 15.44 -20.65 0.05
N ARG A 127 16.47 -21.29 0.62
CA ARG A 127 16.39 -22.13 1.82
C ARG A 127 16.95 -21.39 3.04
N PHE A 128 16.59 -21.86 4.24
CA PHE A 128 17.17 -21.31 5.47
C PHE A 128 18.69 -21.54 5.49
N SER A 129 19.45 -20.50 5.84
CA SER A 129 20.91 -20.55 5.92
C SER A 129 21.40 -19.67 7.07
N ALA A 130 22.22 -20.25 7.95
CA ALA A 130 22.86 -19.53 9.05
C ALA A 130 23.80 -18.41 8.53
N ASN A 131 24.35 -18.56 7.32
CA ASN A 131 25.22 -17.57 6.70
C ASN A 131 24.46 -16.32 6.22
N HIS A 132 23.13 -16.34 6.23
CA HIS A 132 22.29 -15.25 5.75
C HIS A 132 21.27 -14.81 6.79
N LEU A 133 21.60 -14.95 8.08
CA LEU A 133 20.75 -14.50 9.18
C LEU A 133 20.47 -13.00 9.09
N ILE A 134 19.23 -12.63 9.36
CA ILE A 134 18.79 -11.25 9.39
C ILE A 134 18.95 -10.73 10.82
N SER A 135 19.77 -9.67 10.98
CA SER A 135 19.90 -8.93 12.23
C SER A 135 18.81 -7.87 12.31
N TRP A 136 18.08 -7.80 13.43
CA TRP A 136 16.90 -6.93 13.58
C TRP A 136 17.16 -5.81 14.58
N GLN A 137 16.80 -4.60 14.20
CA GLN A 137 16.84 -3.41 15.04
C GLN A 137 15.46 -2.74 15.05
N GLU A 138 15.12 -2.08 16.15
CA GLU A 138 13.91 -1.25 16.25
C GLU A 138 14.18 0.10 15.57
N SER A 139 13.20 0.57 14.80
CA SER A 139 13.22 1.85 14.06
C SER A 139 12.79 3.02 14.91
#